data_AF-A0A914P354-F1
#
_entry.id   AF-A0A914P354-F1
#
_cell.length_a   1.000
_cell.length_b   1.000
_cell.length_c   1.000
_cell.angle_alpha   90.00
_cell.angle_beta   90.00
_cell.angle_gamma   90.00
#
_symmetry.space_group_name_H-M   'P 1'
#
loop_
_entity.id
_entity.type
_entity.pdbx_description
1 polymer ?
#
loop_
_entity_poly.entity_id
_entity_poly.type
_entity_poly.pdbx_seq_one_letter_code
_entity_poly.pdbx_strand_id
1 'polypeptide(L)'
;MSGNLVDPLRNIAEGELGALGFSFGLCFVFMLLLGASVDRNALQCDAMISEKLSLTKLVFLGGLYISCLSAILSSTLGTSRVVQGIANEGLFPQMSKLLIEESSPTRESHRATVLVTAFAIILLLLGDLNQIAILSSLPFLFTYATVNYAYVSLSMSDDLEVLNNECAAENEFVKKKNYTVTGTIRLEKRKIPPIDAYQMSPNGCHL
;
A
#
# COMPACT_ATOMS: atom_id res chain seq x y z
N MET A 1 -10.19 -8.18 -9.18
CA MET A 1 -11.33 -9.04 -8.83
C MET A 1 -12.05 -8.62 -7.55
N SER A 2 -11.62 -7.56 -6.86
CA SER A 2 -12.26 -7.06 -5.63
C SER A 2 -13.72 -6.65 -5.79
N GLY A 3 -14.13 -6.15 -6.96
CA GLY A 3 -15.51 -5.72 -7.23
C GLY A 3 -16.57 -6.83 -7.29
N ASN A 4 -16.16 -8.10 -7.20
CA ASN A 4 -17.07 -9.25 -7.31
C ASN A 4 -17.19 -10.05 -6.00
N LEU A 5 -16.71 -9.50 -4.88
CA LEU A 5 -16.76 -10.11 -3.56
C LEU A 5 -17.97 -9.59 -2.77
N VAL A 6 -18.59 -10.47 -1.99
CA VAL A 6 -19.70 -10.13 -1.07
C VAL A 6 -19.21 -9.13 -0.01
N ASP A 7 -18.09 -9.45 0.66
CA ASP A 7 -17.44 -8.59 1.66
C ASP A 7 -15.95 -8.38 1.31
N PRO A 8 -15.59 -7.31 0.58
CA PRO A 8 -14.25 -7.15 0.04
C PRO A 8 -13.19 -6.91 1.12
N LEU A 9 -13.51 -6.17 2.19
CA LEU A 9 -12.53 -5.80 3.22
C LEU A 9 -12.01 -7.02 3.99
N ARG A 10 -12.92 -7.97 4.30
CA ARG A 10 -12.60 -9.15 5.11
C ARG A 10 -12.05 -10.29 4.26
N ASN A 11 -12.70 -10.58 3.13
CA ASN A 11 -12.37 -11.74 2.32
C ASN A 11 -11.02 -11.62 1.60
N ILE A 12 -10.55 -10.39 1.31
CA ILE A 12 -9.21 -10.18 0.75
C ILE A 12 -8.15 -10.55 1.79
N ALA A 13 -8.27 -10.05 3.03
CA ALA A 13 -7.28 -10.30 4.07
C ALA A 13 -7.23 -11.78 4.50
N GLU A 14 -8.40 -12.40 4.73
CA GLU A 14 -8.47 -13.82 5.10
C GLU A 14 -7.99 -14.73 3.96
N GLY A 15 -8.34 -14.39 2.71
CA GLY A 15 -7.93 -15.15 1.52
C GLY A 15 -6.43 -15.09 1.26
N GLU A 16 -5.84 -13.90 1.27
CA GLU A 16 -4.39 -13.70 1.04
C GLU A 16 -3.57 -14.39 2.13
N LEU A 17 -3.88 -14.17 3.41
CA LEU A 17 -3.13 -14.76 4.52
C LEU A 17 -3.23 -16.30 4.52
N GLY A 18 -4.42 -16.84 4.22
CA GLY A 18 -4.63 -18.28 4.09
C GLY A 18 -3.85 -18.89 2.92
N ALA A 19 -3.86 -18.24 1.76
CA ALA A 19 -3.12 -18.69 0.58
C ALA A 19 -1.60 -18.66 0.80
N LEU A 20 -1.09 -17.61 1.44
CA LEU A 20 0.33 -17.49 1.80
C LEU A 20 0.76 -18.58 2.77
N GLY A 21 -0.03 -18.83 3.82
CA GLY A 21 0.23 -19.89 4.79
C GLY A 21 0.22 -21.27 4.17
N PHE A 22 -0.75 -21.56 3.31
CA PHE A 22 -0.84 -22.83 2.60
C PHE A 22 0.36 -23.06 1.66
N SER A 23 0.73 -22.05 0.87
CA SER A 23 1.86 -22.12 -0.06
C SER A 23 3.19 -22.30 0.67
N PHE A 24 3.40 -21.55 1.76
CA PHE A 24 4.58 -21.68 2.61
C PHE A 24 4.67 -23.09 3.23
N GLY A 25 3.55 -23.59 3.76
CA GLY A 25 3.48 -24.94 4.33
C GLY A 25 3.83 -26.04 3.32
N LEU A 26 3.27 -25.97 2.12
CA LEU A 26 3.58 -26.93 1.05
C LEU A 26 5.05 -26.90 0.64
N CYS A 27 5.61 -25.70 0.42
CA CYS A 27 7.04 -25.56 0.09
C CYS A 27 7.93 -26.09 1.21
N PHE A 28 7.59 -25.83 2.47
CA PHE A 28 8.37 -26.30 3.62
C PHE A 28 8.36 -27.83 3.76
N VAL A 29 7.19 -28.46 3.65
CA VAL A 29 7.07 -29.93 3.66
C VAL A 29 7.84 -30.55 2.49
N PHE A 30 7.73 -29.97 1.30
CA PHE A 30 8.45 -30.44 0.12
C PHE A 30 9.98 -30.35 0.30
N MET A 31 10.48 -29.23 0.84
CA MET A 31 11.90 -29.08 1.18
C MET A 31 12.38 -30.12 2.20
N LEU A 32 11.58 -30.42 3.24
CA LEU A 32 11.92 -31.45 4.22
C LEU A 32 11.99 -32.85 3.60
N LEU A 33 11.03 -33.20 2.73
CA LEU A 33 11.00 -34.50 2.05
C LEU A 33 12.19 -34.68 1.10
N LEU A 34 12.55 -33.64 0.35
CA LEU A 34 13.75 -33.63 -0.49
C LEU A 34 15.03 -33.77 0.34
N GLY A 35 15.14 -33.02 1.44
CA GLY A 35 16.28 -33.10 2.34
C GLY A 35 16.43 -34.44 3.05
N ALA A 36 15.32 -35.13 3.34
CA ALA A 36 15.33 -36.47 3.93
C ALA A 36 15.63 -37.59 2.91
N SER A 37 15.35 -37.37 1.63
CA SER A 37 15.40 -38.42 0.59
C SER A 37 16.64 -38.38 -0.32
N VAL A 38 17.39 -37.27 -0.36
CA VAL A 38 18.45 -37.02 -1.36
C VAL A 38 19.79 -36.71 -0.70
N ASP A 39 20.88 -37.29 -1.22
CA ASP A 39 22.26 -36.95 -0.82
C ASP A 39 22.66 -35.54 -1.28
N ARG A 40 23.47 -34.83 -0.49
CA ARG A 40 23.88 -33.44 -0.74
C ARG A 40 24.49 -33.22 -2.12
N ASN A 41 25.27 -34.17 -2.63
CA ASN A 41 25.94 -34.02 -3.93
C ASN A 41 24.94 -34.11 -5.09
N ALA A 42 23.92 -34.96 -4.96
CA ALA A 42 22.88 -35.10 -5.98
C ALA A 42 21.99 -33.85 -6.06
N LEU A 43 21.77 -33.16 -4.94
CA LEU A 43 20.94 -31.94 -4.88
C LEU A 43 21.62 -30.71 -5.49
N GLN A 44 22.96 -30.65 -5.50
CA GLN A 44 23.72 -29.51 -6.03
C GLN A 44 24.04 -29.63 -7.52
N CYS A 45 24.22 -30.85 -8.02
CA CYS A 45 24.64 -31.08 -9.40
C CYS A 45 23.48 -31.33 -10.37
N ASP A 46 22.29 -31.72 -9.87
CA ASP A 46 21.16 -32.12 -10.73
C ASP A 46 19.87 -31.36 -10.39
N ALA A 47 19.55 -30.35 -11.19
CA ALA A 47 18.31 -29.58 -11.07
C ALA A 47 17.05 -30.40 -11.40
N MET A 48 17.18 -31.56 -12.06
CA MET A 48 16.07 -32.46 -12.41
C MET A 48 15.90 -33.62 -11.42
N ILE A 49 16.56 -33.56 -10.26
CA ILE A 49 16.47 -34.61 -9.23
C ILE A 49 15.03 -34.82 -8.74
N SER A 50 14.22 -33.77 -8.69
CA SER A 50 12.80 -33.81 -8.29
C SER A 50 11.94 -34.67 -9.22
N GLU A 51 12.30 -34.76 -10.51
CA GLU A 51 11.61 -35.65 -11.45
C GLU A 51 11.92 -37.12 -11.14
N LYS A 52 13.17 -37.42 -10.75
CA LYS A 52 13.63 -38.78 -10.45
C LYS A 52 13.02 -39.35 -9.17
N LEU A 53 12.67 -38.48 -8.22
CA LEU A 53 12.00 -38.86 -6.97
C LEU A 53 10.49 -39.08 -7.12
N SER A 54 9.90 -38.61 -8.21
CA SER A 54 8.47 -38.77 -8.46
C SER A 54 8.12 -40.22 -8.81
N LEU A 55 7.06 -40.75 -8.18
CA LEU A 55 6.45 -42.05 -8.46
C LEU A 55 6.06 -42.21 -9.94
N THR A 56 5.79 -41.12 -10.66
CA THR A 56 5.53 -41.14 -12.10
C THR A 56 6.08 -39.86 -12.74
N LYS A 57 7.19 -40.00 -13.48
CA LYS A 57 7.85 -38.89 -14.20
C LYS A 57 6.88 -38.07 -15.07
N LEU A 58 5.99 -38.77 -15.76
CA LEU A 58 5.03 -38.16 -16.70
C LEU A 58 3.99 -37.27 -15.99
N VAL A 59 3.54 -37.65 -14.79
CA VAL A 59 2.58 -36.87 -14.00
C VAL A 59 3.25 -35.61 -13.45
N PHE A 60 4.49 -35.72 -12.95
CA PHE A 60 5.23 -34.58 -12.41
C PHE A 60 5.54 -33.55 -13.51
N LEU A 61 6.10 -34.01 -14.63
CA LEU A 61 6.45 -33.11 -15.73
C LEU A 61 5.20 -32.50 -16.38
N GLY A 62 4.12 -33.28 -16.55
CA GLY A 62 2.84 -32.77 -17.03
C GLY A 62 2.24 -31.71 -16.10
N GLY A 63 2.25 -31.96 -14.79
CA GLY A 63 1.79 -31.00 -13.79
C GLY A 63 2.60 -29.70 -13.78
N LEU A 64 3.93 -29.80 -13.91
CA LEU A 64 4.82 -28.65 -14.00
C LEU A 64 4.48 -27.76 -15.21
N TYR A 65 4.29 -28.36 -16.39
CA TYR A 65 3.92 -27.61 -17.59
C TYR A 65 2.56 -26.93 -17.45
N ILE A 66 1.54 -27.64 -16.97
CA ILE A 66 0.18 -27.09 -16.81
C ILE A 66 0.19 -25.95 -15.78
N SER A 67 0.93 -26.10 -14.68
CA SER A 67 1.08 -25.06 -13.66
C SER A 67 1.75 -23.80 -14.23
N CYS A 68 2.84 -23.97 -14.98
CA CYS A 68 3.54 -22.86 -15.64
C CYS A 68 2.63 -22.13 -16.64
N LEU A 69 1.89 -22.87 -17.48
CA LEU A 69 0.92 -22.29 -18.41
C LEU A 69 -0.17 -21.49 -17.69
N SER A 70 -0.71 -22.02 -16.58
CA SER A 70 -1.71 -21.32 -15.77
C SER A 70 -1.15 -20.02 -15.17
N ALA A 71 0.07 -20.06 -14.63
CA ALA A 71 0.73 -18.90 -14.05
C ALA A 71 0.99 -17.79 -15.10
N ILE A 72 1.44 -18.17 -16.30
CA ILE A 72 1.66 -17.23 -17.42
C ILE A 72 0.34 -16.59 -17.83
N LEU A 73 -0.73 -17.39 -18.02
CA LEU A 73 -2.04 -16.86 -18.41
C LEU A 73 -2.59 -15.87 -17.37
N SER A 74 -2.53 -16.23 -16.08
CA SER A 74 -2.97 -15.35 -15.00
C SER A 74 -2.18 -14.04 -14.97
N SER A 75 -0.86 -14.12 -15.11
CA SER A 75 0.03 -12.95 -15.07
C SER A 75 -0.17 -12.03 -16.28
N THR A 76 -0.32 -12.58 -17.49
CA THR A 76 -0.54 -11.81 -18.72
C THR A 76 -1.89 -11.09 -18.68
N LEU A 77 -2.96 -11.76 -18.23
CA LEU A 77 -4.28 -11.16 -18.14
C LEU A 77 -4.34 -10.06 -17.06
N GLY A 78 -3.73 -10.30 -15.90
CA GLY A 78 -3.63 -9.30 -14.83
C GLY A 78 -2.86 -8.05 -15.25
N THR A 79 -1.68 -8.24 -15.84
CA THR A 79 -0.80 -7.14 -16.28
C THR A 79 -1.48 -6.29 -17.35
N SER A 80 -2.12 -6.92 -18.33
CA SER A 80 -2.78 -6.20 -19.43
C SER A 80 -3.92 -5.31 -18.93
N ARG A 81 -4.67 -5.76 -17.92
CA ARG A 81 -5.76 -4.98 -17.30
C ARG A 81 -5.22 -3.79 -16.49
N VAL A 82 -4.12 -3.97 -15.76
CA VAL A 82 -3.46 -2.89 -15.00
C VAL A 82 -2.91 -1.81 -15.94
N VAL A 83 -2.20 -2.21 -17.00
CA VAL A 83 -1.66 -1.26 -18.00
C VAL A 83 -2.79 -0.46 -18.69
N GLN A 84 -3.92 -1.11 -18.99
CA GLN A 84 -5.10 -0.43 -19.53
C GLN A 84 -5.72 0.55 -18.53
N GLY A 85 -5.78 0.21 -17.24
CA GLY A 85 -6.22 1.12 -16.18
C GLY A 85 -5.37 2.38 -16.12
N ILE A 86 -4.05 2.22 -16.08
CA ILE A 86 -3.09 3.34 -16.07
C ILE A 86 -3.20 4.19 -17.33
N ALA A 87 -3.42 3.57 -18.50
CA ALA A 87 -3.60 4.29 -19.76
C ALA A 87 -4.88 5.15 -19.78
N ASN A 88 -5.95 4.68 -19.11
CA ASN A 88 -7.21 5.43 -18.97
C ASN A 88 -7.10 6.60 -17.99
N GLU A 89 -6.20 6.52 -17.00
CA GLU A 89 -5.92 7.62 -16.06
C GLU A 89 -5.14 8.78 -16.70
N GLY A 90 -4.72 8.65 -17.96
CA GLY A 90 -4.17 9.77 -18.75
C GLY A 90 -2.78 10.23 -18.31
N LEU A 91 -2.07 9.46 -17.47
CA LEU A 91 -0.73 9.78 -16.99
C LEU A 91 0.32 9.91 -18.12
N PHE A 92 0.10 9.25 -19.26
CA PHE A 92 0.95 9.33 -20.45
C PHE A 92 0.13 9.52 -21.74
N PRO A 93 -0.07 10.77 -22.21
CA PRO A 93 -0.95 11.09 -23.35
C PRO A 93 -0.48 10.51 -24.70
N GLN A 94 0.79 10.08 -24.80
CA GLN A 94 1.33 9.45 -26.01
C GLN A 94 1.04 7.94 -26.09
N MET A 95 0.90 7.27 -24.93
CA MET A 95 0.62 5.83 -24.85
C MET A 95 -0.89 5.52 -24.91
N SER A 96 -1.74 6.42 -24.40
CA SER A 96 -3.19 6.26 -24.44
C SER A 96 -3.71 6.14 -25.89
N LYS A 97 -3.15 6.91 -26.83
CA LYS A 97 -3.55 6.93 -28.24
C LYS A 97 -3.23 5.65 -29.02
N LEU A 98 -2.25 4.87 -28.56
CA LEU A 98 -1.83 3.60 -29.16
C LEU A 98 -2.59 2.40 -28.56
N LEU A 99 -2.98 2.49 -27.29
CA LEU A 99 -3.59 1.41 -26.51
C LEU A 99 -5.12 1.46 -26.50
N ILE A 100 -5.73 2.64 -26.70
CA ILE A 100 -7.18 2.80 -26.78
C ILE A 100 -7.59 2.60 -28.24
N GLU A 101 -8.16 1.44 -28.54
CA GLU A 101 -8.92 1.25 -29.77
C GLU A 101 -10.36 1.68 -29.48
N GLU A 102 -10.77 2.82 -30.04
CA GLU A 102 -12.09 3.43 -29.88
C GLU A 102 -13.27 2.54 -30.37
N SER A 103 -12.99 1.32 -30.86
CA SER A 103 -13.93 0.50 -31.62
C SER A 103 -13.82 -0.98 -31.26
N SER A 104 -14.09 -1.34 -30.01
CA SER A 104 -14.44 -2.72 -29.67
C SER A 104 -15.60 -2.76 -28.65
N PRO A 105 -16.71 -3.46 -28.94
CA PRO A 105 -17.82 -3.63 -28.01
C PRO A 105 -17.42 -4.40 -26.74
N THR A 106 -16.33 -5.17 -26.80
CA THR A 106 -15.64 -5.73 -25.65
C THR A 106 -14.48 -4.80 -25.29
N ARG A 107 -14.51 -4.19 -24.09
CA ARG A 107 -13.51 -3.24 -23.55
C ARG A 107 -12.13 -3.88 -23.27
N GLU A 108 -11.64 -4.72 -24.17
CA GLU A 108 -10.40 -5.48 -24.01
C GLU A 108 -9.39 -4.98 -25.05
N SER A 109 -8.38 -4.21 -24.61
CA SER A 109 -7.33 -3.76 -25.52
C SER A 109 -6.41 -4.93 -25.88
N HIS A 110 -6.65 -5.53 -27.05
CA HIS A 110 -5.75 -6.54 -27.62
C HIS A 110 -4.33 -5.99 -27.84
N ARG A 111 -4.21 -4.70 -28.14
CA ARG A 111 -2.90 -4.03 -28.36
C ARG A 111 -2.06 -4.00 -27.08
N ALA A 112 -2.67 -3.70 -25.94
CA ALA A 112 -1.97 -3.71 -24.65
C ALA A 112 -1.45 -5.12 -24.31
N THR A 113 -2.27 -6.15 -24.51
CA THR A 113 -1.87 -7.55 -24.27
C THR A 113 -0.73 -8.00 -25.16
N VAL A 114 -0.75 -7.63 -26.45
CA VAL A 114 0.34 -7.96 -27.40
C VAL A 114 1.64 -7.26 -26.99
N LEU A 115 1.59 -5.99 -26.61
CA LEU A 115 2.77 -5.24 -26.20
C LEU A 115 3.41 -5.85 -24.94
N VAL A 116 2.60 -6.14 -23.91
CA VAL A 116 3.06 -6.79 -22.67
C VAL A 116 3.67 -8.16 -22.96
N THR A 117 3.03 -8.96 -23.81
CA THR A 117 3.53 -10.29 -24.17
C THR A 117 4.82 -10.22 -24.98
N ALA A 118 4.91 -9.29 -25.95
CA ALA A 118 6.13 -9.08 -26.72
C ALA A 118 7.29 -8.64 -25.82
N PHE A 119 7.03 -7.73 -24.87
CA PHE A 119 8.02 -7.31 -23.89
C PHE A 119 8.48 -8.47 -22.99
N ALA A 120 7.56 -9.31 -22.51
CA ALA A 120 7.90 -10.50 -21.73
C ALA A 120 8.76 -11.50 -22.53
N ILE A 121 8.45 -11.71 -23.81
CA ILE A 121 9.24 -12.57 -24.71
C ILE A 121 10.65 -11.98 -24.89
N ILE A 122 10.78 -10.67 -25.13
CA ILE A 122 12.09 -10.01 -25.28
C ILE A 122 12.94 -10.19 -24.02
N LEU A 123 12.36 -9.99 -22.83
CA LEU A 123 13.06 -10.20 -21.56
C LEU A 123 13.48 -11.67 -21.36
N LEU A 124 12.67 -12.61 -21.81
CA LEU A 124 12.99 -14.03 -21.73
C LEU A 124 14.13 -14.42 -22.69
N LEU A 125 14.20 -13.82 -23.88
CA LEU A 125 15.26 -14.11 -24.87
C LEU A 125 16.64 -13.55 -24.47
N LEU A 126 16.67 -12.50 -23.66
CA LEU A 126 17.91 -11.77 -23.33
C LEU A 126 18.65 -12.31 -22.09
N GLY A 127 18.01 -13.11 -21.24
CA GLY A 127 18.52 -13.44 -19.90
C GLY A 127 18.64 -14.92 -19.60
N ASP A 128 19.67 -15.28 -18.82
CA ASP A 128 19.72 -16.56 -18.14
C ASP A 128 18.67 -16.61 -17.02
N LEU A 129 18.15 -17.80 -16.73
CA LEU A 129 17.14 -18.03 -15.66
C LEU A 129 17.52 -17.37 -14.32
N ASN A 130 18.79 -17.45 -13.93
CA ASN A 130 19.29 -16.86 -12.68
C ASN A 130 19.25 -15.31 -12.69
N GLN A 131 19.48 -14.69 -13.85
CA GLN A 131 19.38 -13.24 -13.98
C GLN A 131 17.93 -12.78 -14.05
N ILE A 132 17.08 -13.52 -14.76
CA ILE A 132 15.64 -13.24 -14.86
C ILE A 132 14.99 -13.29 -13.48
N ALA A 133 15.40 -14.21 -12.61
CA ALA A 133 14.90 -14.29 -11.24
C ALA A 133 15.14 -13.00 -10.43
N ILE A 134 16.35 -12.44 -10.51
CA ILE A 134 16.69 -11.17 -9.84
C ILE A 134 15.92 -10.02 -10.49
N LEU A 135 15.89 -9.97 -11.83
CA LEU A 135 15.21 -8.92 -12.58
C LEU A 135 13.71 -8.84 -12.26
N SER A 136 13.05 -9.98 -12.04
CA SER A 136 11.65 -10.03 -11.64
C SER A 136 11.45 -9.67 -10.17
N SER A 137 12.33 -10.11 -9.26
CA SER A 137 12.16 -9.92 -7.81
C SER A 137 12.38 -8.49 -7.34
N LEU A 138 13.31 -7.75 -7.96
CA LEU A 138 13.62 -6.36 -7.60
C LEU A 138 12.41 -5.39 -7.68
N PRO A 139 11.64 -5.32 -8.79
CA PRO A 139 10.47 -4.44 -8.87
C PRO A 139 9.34 -4.85 -7.93
N PHE A 140 9.18 -6.15 -7.63
CA PHE A 140 8.24 -6.60 -6.60
C PHE A 140 8.63 -6.08 -5.22
N LEU A 141 9.90 -6.24 -4.83
CA LEU A 141 10.39 -5.75 -3.54
C LEU A 141 10.31 -4.23 -3.44
N PHE A 142 10.61 -3.51 -4.52
CA PHE A 142 10.47 -2.06 -4.59
C PHE A 142 9.02 -1.60 -4.40
N THR A 143 8.06 -2.29 -5.01
CA THR A 143 6.63 -1.99 -4.85
C THR A 143 6.20 -2.23 -3.40
N TYR A 144 6.61 -3.35 -2.80
CA TYR A 144 6.32 -3.61 -1.39
C TYR A 144 6.94 -2.54 -0.47
N ALA A 145 8.19 -2.14 -0.70
CA ALA A 145 8.82 -1.07 0.06
C ALA A 145 8.05 0.25 -0.06
N THR A 146 7.63 0.61 -1.29
CA THR A 146 6.88 1.84 -1.56
C THR A 146 5.50 1.82 -0.89
N VAL A 147 4.79 0.69 -0.93
CA VAL A 147 3.46 0.55 -0.29
C VAL A 147 3.58 0.65 1.23
N ASN A 148 4.56 -0.03 1.83
CA ASN A 148 4.80 0.07 3.27
C ASN A 148 5.19 1.49 3.68
N TYR A 149 6.06 2.15 2.90
CA TYR A 149 6.44 3.54 3.13
C TYR A 149 5.23 4.48 3.01
N ALA A 150 4.39 4.33 1.99
CA ALA A 150 3.19 5.13 1.80
C ALA A 150 2.23 4.99 3.00
N TYR A 151 2.04 3.77 3.52
CA TYR A 151 1.22 3.54 4.70
C TYR A 151 1.75 4.23 5.96
N VAL A 152 3.07 4.17 6.20
CA VAL A 152 3.69 4.89 7.32
C VAL A 152 3.55 6.40 7.14
N SER A 153 3.74 6.92 5.92
CA SER A 153 3.59 8.35 5.67
C SER A 153 2.15 8.85 5.86
N LEU A 154 1.15 8.01 5.53
CA LEU A 154 -0.26 8.31 5.73
C LEU A 154 -0.60 8.32 7.23
N SER A 155 -0.26 7.26 7.95
CA SER A 155 -0.52 7.15 9.39
C SER A 155 0.14 8.27 10.20
N MET A 156 1.36 8.66 9.86
CA MET A 156 2.01 9.83 10.49
C MET A 156 1.31 11.15 10.16
N SER A 157 0.74 11.29 8.96
CA SER A 157 -0.01 12.49 8.59
C SER A 157 -1.34 12.57 9.34
N ASP A 158 -2.02 11.44 9.51
CA ASP A 158 -3.26 11.35 10.28
C ASP A 158 -3.02 11.72 11.76
N ASP A 159 -1.94 11.21 12.37
CA ASP A 159 -1.54 11.56 13.73
C ASP A 159 -1.24 13.06 13.88
N LEU A 160 -0.63 13.67 12.86
CA LEU A 160 -0.31 15.10 12.84
C LEU A 160 -1.59 15.94 12.72
N GLU A 161 -2.58 15.50 11.94
CA GLU A 161 -3.89 16.15 11.89
C GLU A 161 -4.64 16.06 13.23
N VAL A 162 -4.59 14.90 13.90
CA VAL A 162 -5.18 14.73 15.24
C VAL A 162 -4.55 15.70 16.24
N LEU A 163 -3.22 15.77 16.30
CA LEU A 163 -2.51 16.70 17.18
C LEU A 163 -2.79 18.16 16.84
N ASN A 164 -2.87 18.51 15.55
CA ASN A 164 -3.22 19.86 15.12
C ASN A 164 -4.64 20.24 15.54
N ASN A 165 -5.58 19.31 15.46
CA ASN A 165 -6.97 19.50 15.88
C ASN A 165 -7.10 19.59 17.41
N GLU A 166 -6.35 18.79 18.17
CA GLU A 166 -6.27 18.88 19.63
C GLU A 166 -5.65 20.20 20.09
N CYS A 167 -4.55 20.62 19.47
CA CYS A 167 -3.93 21.93 19.72
C CYS A 167 -4.88 23.09 19.37
N ALA A 168 -5.64 22.97 18.26
CA ALA A 168 -6.63 23.97 17.89
C ALA A 168 -7.79 24.04 18.91
N ALA A 169 -8.26 22.90 19.40
CA ALA A 169 -9.29 22.82 20.44
C ALA A 169 -8.80 23.37 21.79
N GLU A 170 -7.55 23.09 22.18
CA GLU A 170 -6.93 23.63 23.39
C GLU A 170 -6.77 25.15 23.28
N ASN A 171 -6.32 25.65 22.13
CA ASN A 171 -6.18 27.08 21.88
C ASN A 171 -7.52 27.82 21.96
N GLU A 172 -8.62 27.24 21.47
CA GLU A 172 -9.97 27.81 21.64
C GLU A 172 -10.43 27.81 23.11
N PHE A 173 -10.14 26.75 23.87
CA PHE A 173 -10.46 26.66 25.29
C PHE A 173 -9.67 27.68 26.12
N VAL A 174 -8.37 27.83 25.84
CA VAL A 174 -7.50 28.85 26.46
C VAL A 174 -8.00 30.26 26.11
N LYS A 175 -8.41 30.50 24.86
CA LYS A 175 -9.03 31.76 24.46
C LYS A 175 -10.28 32.05 25.28
N LYS A 176 -11.22 31.10 25.37
CA LYS A 176 -12.46 31.24 26.15
C LYS A 176 -12.18 31.49 27.63
N LYS A 177 -11.19 30.81 28.21
CA LYS A 177 -10.77 30.99 29.62
C LYS A 177 -10.17 32.38 29.84
N ASN A 178 -9.33 32.86 28.92
CA ASN A 178 -8.77 34.22 28.96
C ASN A 178 -9.83 35.31 28.78
N TYR A 179 -10.85 35.10 27.93
CA TYR A 179 -11.98 36.03 27.82
C TYR A 179 -12.83 36.07 29.08
N THR A 180 -13.02 34.92 29.74
CA THR A 180 -13.81 34.81 30.98
C THR A 180 -13.07 35.48 32.15
N VAL A 181 -11.76 35.27 32.27
CA VAL A 181 -10.89 35.91 33.29
C VAL A 181 -10.73 37.42 33.05
N THR A 182 -10.58 37.85 31.80
CA THR A 182 -10.54 39.29 31.46
C THR A 182 -11.89 39.96 31.72
N GLY A 183 -13.01 39.24 31.54
CA GLY A 183 -14.36 39.68 31.88
C GLY A 183 -14.59 39.85 33.38
N THR A 184 -14.12 38.92 34.22
CA THR A 184 -14.24 39.03 35.68
C THR A 184 -13.35 40.14 36.25
N ILE A 185 -12.12 40.33 35.78
CA ILE A 185 -11.25 41.44 36.20
C ILE A 185 -11.85 42.81 35.83
N ARG A 186 -12.56 42.90 34.70
CA ARG A 186 -13.23 44.14 34.25
C ARG A 186 -14.53 44.44 34.99
N LEU A 187 -15.18 43.43 35.60
CA LEU A 187 -16.34 43.62 36.46
C LEU A 187 -15.95 43.91 37.91
N GLU A 188 -14.82 43.39 38.40
CA GLU A 188 -14.27 43.74 39.72
C GLU A 188 -13.83 45.22 39.77
N LYS A 189 -13.20 45.73 38.70
CA LYS A 189 -12.87 47.17 38.58
C LYS A 189 -14.09 48.09 38.40
N ARG A 190 -15.28 47.56 38.14
CA ARG A 190 -16.52 48.36 38.00
C ARG A 190 -17.37 48.40 39.28
N LYS A 191 -16.96 47.71 40.35
CA LYS A 191 -17.72 47.60 41.61
C LYS A 191 -17.05 48.28 42.80
N ILE A 192 -16.45 49.46 42.57
CA ILE A 192 -16.12 50.40 43.64
C ILE A 192 -16.99 51.65 43.39
N PRO A 193 -18.20 51.75 43.97
CA PRO A 193 -18.95 52.99 44.01
C PRO A 193 -18.34 53.98 45.04
N PRO A 194 -18.60 55.30 44.89
CA PRO A 194 -17.88 56.37 45.58
C PRO A 194 -18.32 56.48 47.04
N ILE A 195 -17.39 56.82 47.93
CA ILE A 195 -17.71 57.24 49.29
C ILE A 195 -17.39 58.74 49.36
N ASP A 196 -18.43 59.56 49.20
CA ASP A 196 -18.39 60.96 49.61
C ASP A 196 -18.40 61.02 51.14
N ALA A 197 -17.36 61.61 51.73
CA ALA A 197 -17.37 62.06 53.11
C ALA A 197 -16.72 63.45 53.20
N TYR A 198 -17.56 64.41 53.57
CA TYR A 198 -17.28 65.80 53.93
C TYR A 198 -16.13 65.98 54.94
N GLN A 199 -15.29 67.02 54.76
CA GLN A 199 -14.88 68.03 55.76
C GLN A 199 -14.02 69.13 55.07
N MET A 200 -14.55 70.36 54.93
CA MET A 200 -14.37 71.54 55.81
C MET A 200 -13.05 72.33 55.55
N SER A 201 -13.21 73.55 55.01
CA SER A 201 -12.27 74.70 54.99
C SER A 201 -11.68 75.01 56.39
N PRO A 202 -10.61 75.83 56.63
CA PRO A 202 -9.91 76.77 55.73
C PRO A 202 -8.36 76.65 55.80
N ASN A 203 -7.63 77.40 54.96
CA ASN A 203 -6.42 78.15 55.34
C ASN A 203 -5.92 78.94 54.13
N GLY A 204 -6.18 80.25 54.16
CA GLY A 204 -5.34 81.21 53.47
C GLY A 204 -4.14 81.61 54.35
N CYS A 205 -3.15 82.19 53.68
CA CYS A 205 -2.05 83.03 54.14
C CYS A 205 -0.64 82.44 54.36
N HIS A 206 0.32 83.19 53.76
CA HIS A 206 1.79 83.22 53.86
C HIS A 206 2.55 82.19 52.99
N LEU A 207 3.46 82.56 52.06
CA LEU A 207 4.26 83.77 51.82
C LEU A 207 4.50 83.94 50.31
#